data_AF-A0A5J4Q5R4-F1
#
_entry.id   AF-A0A5J4Q5R4-F1
#
_cell.length_a   1.000
_cell.length_b   1.000
_cell.length_c   1.000
_cell.angle_alpha   90.00
_cell.angle_beta   90.00
_cell.angle_gamma   90.00
#
_symmetry.space_group_name_H-M   'P 1'
#
loop_
_entity.id
_entity.type
_entity.pdbx_description
1 polymer ?
#
loop_
_entity_poly.entity_id
_entity_poly.type
_entity_poly.pdbx_seq_one_letter_code
_entity_poly.pdbx_strand_id
1 'polypeptide(L)'
;DMLFNQFNETSPQAQFGNIRSVKELSSVANQMGYRRTLSETYGGGAWEETFRDYKRLGDWEYVLGVNFMNQHIADLSIAGARKYDYPPVFSDVEPWWEYYKYLNLHFARLSMALSAGEQRNDILIIEPTTSVWQYYAYGNSNNKFREIGQSFQTFVTTLEKAQVEYDLGCENIIKDHGKTAKGKFVINKRAYSKVVIPPMTENLDAPTFKLLKEFAKKGGTVLAFSKPNILDGKPDKDMEKFFNEDTHVQAFDTLTPAIIGKEFATNTSATVPDQSAKQTR
;
A
#
# COMPACT_ATOMS: atom_id res chain seq x y z
N ASP A 1 -5.46 4.61 -10.11
CA ASP A 1 -6.48 4.18 -11.06
C ASP A 1 -6.45 2.68 -11.19
N MET A 2 -7.63 2.07 -11.31
CA MET A 2 -7.86 0.63 -11.51
C MET A 2 -8.83 0.47 -12.68
N LEU A 3 -8.31 0.69 -13.89
CA LEU A 3 -9.17 0.93 -15.06
C LEU A 3 -9.64 -0.35 -15.76
N PHE A 4 -8.82 -1.41 -15.79
CA PHE A 4 -9.08 -2.60 -16.61
C PHE A 4 -9.65 -3.75 -15.80
N ASN A 5 -10.46 -4.60 -16.42
CA ASN A 5 -11.14 -5.72 -15.75
C ASN A 5 -10.36 -7.06 -15.77
N GLN A 6 -9.10 -7.03 -16.21
CA GLN A 6 -8.22 -8.21 -16.25
C GLN A 6 -7.50 -8.39 -14.93
N PHE A 7 -7.97 -9.35 -14.12
CA PHE A 7 -7.37 -9.66 -12.83
C PHE A 7 -5.97 -10.27 -12.97
N ASN A 8 -4.98 -9.67 -12.33
CA ASN A 8 -3.61 -10.14 -12.27
C ASN A 8 -2.91 -9.62 -11.00
N GLU A 9 -2.62 -10.51 -10.06
CA GLU A 9 -1.91 -10.16 -8.81
C GLU A 9 -0.40 -10.31 -8.90
N THR A 10 0.08 -10.91 -9.98
CA THR A 10 1.52 -11.15 -10.18
C THR A 10 2.19 -9.92 -10.75
N SER A 11 1.56 -9.26 -11.73
CA SER A 11 2.20 -8.15 -12.44
C SER A 11 2.20 -6.86 -11.60
N PRO A 12 3.35 -6.18 -11.42
CA PRO A 12 3.41 -4.88 -10.77
C PRO A 12 2.76 -3.76 -11.60
N GLN A 13 2.37 -4.04 -12.86
CA GLN A 13 1.70 -3.10 -13.77
C GLN A 13 0.21 -3.41 -13.95
N ALA A 14 -0.34 -4.38 -13.22
CA ALA A 14 -1.76 -4.69 -13.32
C ALA A 14 -2.62 -3.49 -12.90
N GLN A 15 -3.78 -3.34 -13.55
CA GLN A 15 -4.83 -2.37 -13.20
C GLN A 15 -5.93 -3.01 -12.34
N PHE A 16 -5.99 -4.34 -12.27
CA PHE A 16 -6.83 -5.09 -11.32
C PHE A 16 -5.99 -6.22 -10.76
N GLY A 17 -5.84 -6.28 -9.42
CA GLY A 17 -4.99 -7.24 -8.72
C GLY A 17 -3.67 -6.64 -8.22
N ASN A 18 -3.37 -5.39 -8.56
CA ASN A 18 -2.17 -4.68 -8.10
C ASN A 18 -2.33 -4.17 -6.66
N ILE A 19 -2.17 -5.09 -5.70
CA ILE A 19 -2.34 -4.81 -4.28
C ILE A 19 -1.44 -3.67 -3.80
N ARG A 20 -0.18 -3.64 -4.27
CA ARG A 20 0.79 -2.59 -3.93
C ARG A 20 0.21 -1.19 -4.14
N SER A 21 -0.37 -0.93 -5.31
CA SER A 21 -0.85 0.41 -5.66
C SER A 21 -2.00 0.88 -4.78
N VAL A 22 -2.89 -0.02 -4.35
CA VAL A 22 -3.98 0.31 -3.41
C VAL A 22 -3.43 0.54 -2.00
N LYS A 23 -2.44 -0.27 -1.58
CA LYS A 23 -1.78 -0.12 -0.29
C LYS A 23 -0.93 1.15 -0.20
N GLU A 24 -0.29 1.59 -1.28
CA GLU A 24 0.40 2.87 -1.34
C GLU A 24 -0.57 4.02 -0.99
N LEU A 25 -1.74 4.05 -1.63
CA LEU A 25 -2.79 5.03 -1.34
C LEU A 25 -3.27 4.97 0.13
N SER A 26 -3.63 3.79 0.63
CA SER A 26 -4.18 3.66 1.98
C SER A 26 -3.14 3.95 3.07
N SER A 27 -1.87 3.59 2.84
CA SER A 27 -0.77 3.87 3.77
C SER A 27 -0.53 5.37 3.93
N VAL A 28 -0.49 6.12 2.82
CA VAL A 28 -0.35 7.58 2.89
C VAL A 28 -1.56 8.21 3.57
N ALA A 29 -2.77 7.75 3.28
CA ALA A 29 -3.97 8.24 3.94
C ALA A 29 -3.92 8.00 5.46
N ASN A 30 -3.48 6.81 5.90
CA ASN A 30 -3.29 6.49 7.31
C ASN A 30 -2.25 7.41 7.97
N GLN A 31 -1.08 7.54 7.35
CA GLN A 31 0.04 8.34 7.86
C GLN A 31 -0.31 9.82 7.98
N MET A 32 -1.08 10.36 7.03
CA MET A 32 -1.46 11.77 6.99
C MET A 32 -2.77 12.09 7.72
N GLY A 33 -3.58 11.08 8.02
CA GLY A 33 -4.92 11.25 8.61
C GLY A 33 -5.96 11.68 7.59
N TYR A 34 -5.79 11.30 6.32
CA TYR A 34 -6.80 11.56 5.29
C TYR A 34 -7.95 10.57 5.40
N ARG A 35 -9.16 11.11 5.40
CA ARG A 35 -10.40 10.33 5.57
C ARG A 35 -10.85 9.62 4.28
N ARG A 36 -10.42 10.13 3.12
CA ARG A 36 -10.86 9.65 1.80
C ARG A 36 -9.67 9.12 1.01
N THR A 37 -9.85 7.94 0.43
CA THR A 37 -8.92 7.28 -0.47
C THR A 37 -9.62 7.10 -1.81
N LEU A 38 -9.31 7.99 -2.75
CA LEU A 38 -9.96 8.03 -4.06
C LEU A 38 -9.28 7.07 -5.04
N SER A 39 -10.07 6.32 -5.81
CA SER A 39 -9.59 5.57 -6.98
C SER A 39 -10.46 5.85 -8.18
N GLU A 40 -9.83 6.21 -9.31
CA GLU A 40 -10.47 6.20 -10.61
C GLU A 40 -10.55 4.77 -11.15
N THR A 41 -11.74 4.33 -11.55
CA THR A 41 -12.05 2.91 -11.72
C THR A 41 -12.91 2.64 -12.98
N TYR A 42 -12.73 1.46 -13.59
CA TYR A 42 -13.51 0.87 -14.71
C TYR A 42 -13.20 1.35 -16.14
N GLY A 43 -12.43 2.42 -16.33
CA GLY A 43 -12.28 3.09 -17.62
C GLY A 43 -11.76 2.27 -18.81
N GLY A 44 -11.28 1.04 -18.67
CA GLY A 44 -10.98 0.19 -19.83
C GLY A 44 -11.48 -1.23 -19.62
N GLY A 45 -12.64 -1.36 -19.00
CA GLY A 45 -13.38 -2.63 -18.89
C GLY A 45 -14.04 -3.07 -20.20
N ALA A 46 -14.24 -2.14 -21.15
CA ALA A 46 -15.02 -2.31 -22.37
C ALA A 46 -16.55 -2.33 -22.14
N TRP A 47 -17.32 -2.43 -23.23
CA TRP A 47 -18.78 -2.24 -23.23
C TRP A 47 -19.55 -3.46 -22.69
N GLU A 48 -18.91 -4.61 -22.60
CA GLU A 48 -19.48 -5.88 -22.17
C GLU A 48 -19.47 -6.09 -20.64
N GLU A 49 -18.92 -5.15 -19.89
CA GLU A 49 -18.84 -5.21 -18.43
C GLU A 49 -20.23 -5.39 -17.80
N THR A 50 -20.29 -6.30 -16.83
CA THR A 50 -21.52 -6.56 -16.08
C THR A 50 -21.43 -6.00 -14.66
N PHE A 51 -22.56 -5.91 -13.95
CA PHE A 51 -22.53 -5.57 -12.52
C PHE A 51 -21.70 -6.54 -11.68
N ARG A 52 -21.53 -7.79 -12.12
CA ARG A 52 -20.62 -8.73 -11.46
C ARG A 52 -19.17 -8.28 -11.59
N ASP A 53 -18.79 -7.78 -12.76
CA ASP A 53 -17.45 -7.29 -13.03
C ASP A 53 -17.15 -6.01 -12.27
N TYR A 54 -18.07 -5.06 -12.29
CA TYR A 54 -17.94 -3.86 -11.47
C TYR A 54 -17.83 -4.18 -9.99
N LYS A 55 -18.69 -5.07 -9.48
CA LYS A 55 -18.68 -5.45 -8.07
C LYS A 55 -17.37 -6.13 -7.66
N ARG A 56 -16.83 -7.07 -8.46
CA ARG A 56 -15.59 -7.80 -8.10
C ARG A 56 -14.37 -6.89 -8.06
N LEU A 57 -14.25 -5.94 -8.99
CA LEU A 57 -13.16 -4.96 -9.00
C LEU A 57 -13.31 -3.98 -7.83
N GLY A 58 -14.50 -3.39 -7.67
CA GLY A 58 -14.72 -2.40 -6.63
C GLY A 58 -14.61 -2.96 -5.21
N ASP A 59 -15.14 -4.16 -4.94
CA ASP A 59 -14.97 -4.79 -3.63
C ASP A 59 -13.49 -5.13 -3.35
N TRP A 60 -12.73 -5.52 -4.37
CA TRP A 60 -11.29 -5.77 -4.25
C TRP A 60 -10.51 -4.50 -3.91
N GLU A 61 -10.85 -3.36 -4.51
CA GLU A 61 -10.25 -2.08 -4.13
C GLU A 61 -10.62 -1.68 -2.70
N TYR A 62 -11.89 -1.88 -2.33
CA TYR A 62 -12.40 -1.43 -1.03
C TYR A 62 -11.85 -2.24 0.14
N VAL A 63 -11.64 -3.54 -0.03
CA VAL A 63 -11.05 -4.38 1.03
C VAL A 63 -9.59 -4.01 1.30
N LEU A 64 -8.87 -3.46 0.31
CA LEU A 64 -7.45 -3.06 0.42
C LEU A 64 -7.25 -1.62 0.90
N GLY A 65 -8.33 -0.82 0.95
CA GLY A 65 -8.32 0.51 1.56
C GLY A 65 -8.79 1.67 0.70
N VAL A 66 -9.32 1.44 -0.51
CA VAL A 66 -10.11 2.47 -1.23
C VAL A 66 -11.44 2.66 -0.49
N ASN A 67 -11.89 3.90 -0.36
CA ASN A 67 -13.21 4.18 0.21
C ASN A 67 -13.99 5.27 -0.54
N PHE A 68 -13.45 5.75 -1.66
CA PHE A 68 -14.12 6.72 -2.51
C PHE A 68 -13.87 6.40 -3.99
N MET A 69 -14.86 5.76 -4.62
CA MET A 69 -14.74 5.37 -6.02
C MET A 69 -15.11 6.53 -6.94
N ASN A 70 -14.33 6.73 -7.98
CA ASN A 70 -14.60 7.63 -9.10
C ASN A 70 -14.71 6.79 -10.38
N GLN A 71 -15.90 6.66 -10.94
CA GLN A 71 -16.09 5.88 -12.16
C GLN A 71 -15.60 6.67 -13.39
N HIS A 72 -14.66 6.08 -14.14
CA HIS A 72 -14.22 6.59 -15.43
C HIS A 72 -15.13 6.01 -16.53
N ILE A 73 -15.87 6.77 -17.32
CA ILE A 73 -16.11 8.23 -17.34
C ILE A 73 -17.60 8.48 -17.63
N ALA A 74 -18.12 9.69 -17.39
CA ALA A 74 -19.47 10.10 -17.80
C ALA A 74 -19.38 11.19 -18.89
N ASP A 75 -19.24 10.76 -20.15
CA ASP A 75 -19.16 11.68 -21.30
C ASP A 75 -20.46 12.44 -21.54
N LEU A 76 -20.34 13.69 -22.01
CA LEU A 76 -21.49 14.45 -22.51
C LEU A 76 -22.07 13.88 -23.82
N SER A 77 -21.24 13.18 -24.61
CA SER A 77 -21.65 12.54 -25.86
C SER A 77 -20.64 11.47 -26.28
N ILE A 78 -21.15 10.31 -26.69
CA ILE A 78 -20.33 9.22 -27.25
C ILE A 78 -20.19 9.33 -28.78
N ALA A 79 -20.51 10.47 -29.40
CA ALA A 79 -20.43 10.63 -30.84
C ALA A 79 -18.99 10.58 -31.38
N GLY A 80 -18.80 9.90 -32.50
CA GLY A 80 -17.52 9.80 -33.21
C GLY A 80 -16.52 8.92 -32.47
N ALA A 81 -15.26 9.37 -32.40
CA ALA A 81 -14.17 8.63 -31.78
C ALA A 81 -14.38 8.35 -30.28
N ARG A 82 -15.17 9.18 -29.59
CA ARG A 82 -15.46 9.06 -28.14
C ARG A 82 -16.10 7.73 -27.77
N LYS A 83 -16.89 7.12 -28.68
CA LYS A 83 -17.45 5.77 -28.48
C LYS A 83 -16.38 4.70 -28.18
N TYR A 84 -15.14 4.93 -28.60
CA TYR A 84 -14.03 3.99 -28.49
C TYR A 84 -12.99 4.44 -27.45
N ASP A 85 -13.19 5.61 -26.83
CA ASP A 85 -12.26 6.20 -25.89
C ASP A 85 -12.54 5.62 -24.49
N TYR A 86 -11.86 4.52 -24.16
CA TYR A 86 -11.88 3.95 -22.80
C TYR A 86 -13.31 3.68 -22.24
N PRO A 87 -14.12 2.82 -22.92
CA PRO A 87 -15.42 2.37 -22.40
C PRO A 87 -15.26 1.45 -21.17
N PRO A 88 -16.28 1.36 -20.29
CA PRO A 88 -17.68 1.81 -20.44
C PRO A 88 -17.90 3.29 -20.07
N VAL A 89 -19.10 3.81 -20.35
CA VAL A 89 -19.49 5.19 -20.02
C VAL A 89 -20.62 5.21 -19.00
N PHE A 90 -20.40 5.77 -17.83
CA PHE A 90 -21.39 5.84 -16.74
C PHE A 90 -22.42 6.97 -16.97
N SER A 91 -23.30 6.77 -17.95
CA SER A 91 -24.43 7.64 -18.28
C SER A 91 -25.63 6.86 -18.83
N ASP A 92 -26.69 7.56 -19.25
CA ASP A 92 -27.91 6.99 -19.83
C ASP A 92 -27.73 6.31 -21.19
N VAL A 93 -26.54 6.37 -21.78
CA VAL A 93 -26.17 5.60 -22.98
C VAL A 93 -26.04 4.10 -22.70
N GLU A 94 -25.78 3.71 -21.45
CA GLU A 94 -25.64 2.31 -21.05
C GLU A 94 -27.01 1.67 -20.79
N PRO A 95 -27.27 0.45 -21.29
CA PRO A 95 -28.57 -0.20 -21.13
C PRO A 95 -28.90 -0.53 -19.67
N TRP A 96 -27.89 -0.56 -18.79
CA TRP A 96 -28.03 -0.87 -17.37
C TRP A 96 -28.13 0.37 -16.48
N TRP A 97 -28.10 1.59 -17.04
CA TRP A 97 -28.03 2.84 -16.27
C TRP A 97 -29.12 2.97 -15.18
N GLU A 98 -30.38 2.69 -15.52
CA GLU A 98 -31.50 2.77 -14.58
C GLU A 98 -31.37 1.82 -13.37
N TYR A 99 -30.56 0.77 -13.52
CA TYR A 99 -30.29 -0.23 -12.49
C TYR A 99 -28.98 0.03 -11.74
N TYR A 100 -28.10 0.90 -12.24
CA TYR A 100 -26.79 1.16 -11.65
C TYR A 100 -26.87 1.67 -10.20
N LYS A 101 -27.98 2.34 -9.86
CA LYS A 101 -28.28 2.82 -8.50
C LYS A 101 -28.11 1.75 -7.42
N TYR A 102 -28.38 0.48 -7.71
CA TYR A 102 -28.25 -0.59 -6.71
C TYR A 102 -26.79 -0.86 -6.34
N LEU A 103 -25.92 -0.91 -7.35
CA LEU A 103 -24.49 -1.09 -7.13
C LEU A 103 -23.85 0.17 -6.55
N ASN A 104 -24.26 1.35 -7.02
CA ASN A 104 -23.76 2.61 -6.48
C ASN A 104 -24.15 2.79 -4.99
N LEU A 105 -25.38 2.42 -4.62
CA LEU A 105 -25.81 2.46 -3.22
C LEU A 105 -25.04 1.46 -2.32
N HIS A 106 -24.62 0.32 -2.85
CA HIS A 106 -23.72 -0.61 -2.15
C HIS A 106 -22.39 0.09 -1.83
N PHE A 107 -21.72 0.65 -2.84
CA PHE A 107 -20.45 1.35 -2.63
C PHE A 107 -20.60 2.61 -1.78
N ALA A 108 -21.68 3.38 -1.90
CA ALA A 108 -21.95 4.53 -1.04
C ALA A 108 -22.02 4.15 0.45
N ARG A 109 -22.64 3.01 0.77
CA ARG A 109 -22.68 2.48 2.15
C ARG A 109 -21.30 2.06 2.64
N LEU A 110 -20.53 1.38 1.79
CA LEU A 110 -19.16 1.00 2.13
C LEU A 110 -18.27 2.24 2.31
N SER A 111 -18.36 3.23 1.42
CA SER A 111 -17.66 4.51 1.53
C SER A 111 -17.97 5.23 2.83
N MET A 112 -19.21 5.16 3.31
CA MET A 112 -19.59 5.73 4.61
C MET A 112 -18.91 4.95 5.74
N ALA A 113 -19.06 3.62 5.77
CA ALA A 113 -18.52 2.77 6.82
C ALA A 113 -16.99 2.85 6.91
N LEU A 114 -16.28 2.69 5.79
CA LEU A 114 -14.81 2.65 5.72
C LEU A 114 -14.16 4.03 5.91
N SER A 115 -14.91 5.12 5.78
CA SER A 115 -14.40 6.47 6.08
C SER A 115 -14.77 6.96 7.47
N ALA A 116 -15.54 6.21 8.25
CA ALA A 116 -15.97 6.64 9.59
C ALA A 116 -14.92 6.41 10.68
N GLY A 117 -13.96 5.52 10.45
CA GLY A 117 -12.93 5.13 11.42
C GLY A 117 -11.51 5.49 10.98
N GLU A 118 -10.55 4.93 11.72
CA GLU A 118 -9.12 4.99 11.42
C GLU A 118 -8.56 3.56 11.34
N GLN A 119 -7.85 3.23 10.27
CA GLN A 119 -7.01 2.04 10.24
C GLN A 119 -5.67 2.36 10.92
N ARG A 120 -5.24 1.47 11.82
CA ARG A 120 -4.01 1.61 12.61
C ARG A 120 -3.19 0.34 12.50
N ASN A 121 -2.09 0.45 11.78
CA ASN A 121 -1.18 -0.64 11.51
C ASN A 121 0.08 -0.49 12.36
N ASP A 122 0.57 -1.59 12.91
CA ASP A 122 1.76 -1.61 13.80
C ASP A 122 3.06 -1.89 13.05
N ILE A 123 2.96 -2.29 11.79
CA ILE A 123 4.05 -2.70 10.91
C ILE A 123 4.19 -1.68 9.79
N LEU A 124 5.43 -1.20 9.59
CA LEU A 124 5.83 -0.38 8.45
C LEU A 124 6.70 -1.22 7.51
N ILE A 125 6.37 -1.28 6.22
CA ILE A 125 7.22 -1.92 5.20
C ILE A 125 7.82 -0.85 4.31
N ILE A 126 9.15 -0.73 4.30
CA ILE A 126 9.83 0.26 3.46
C ILE A 126 9.69 -0.15 1.99
N GLU A 127 9.29 0.78 1.13
CA GLU A 127 9.24 0.53 -0.31
C GLU A 127 10.66 0.56 -0.88
N PRO A 128 11.09 -0.44 -1.69
CA PRO A 128 12.44 -0.48 -2.27
C PRO A 128 12.61 0.50 -3.45
N THR A 129 11.82 1.58 -3.47
CA THR A 129 11.74 2.56 -4.56
C THR A 129 13.09 3.19 -4.88
N THR A 130 13.88 3.53 -3.86
CA THR A 130 15.21 4.12 -4.06
C THR A 130 16.21 3.11 -4.64
N SER A 131 16.06 1.81 -4.33
CA SER A 131 16.81 0.72 -4.99
C SER A 131 16.39 0.56 -6.46
N VAL A 132 15.10 0.66 -6.77
CA VAL A 132 14.59 0.65 -8.17
C VAL A 132 15.24 1.77 -8.99
N TRP A 133 15.35 2.98 -8.43
CA TRP A 133 15.94 4.14 -9.11
C TRP A 133 17.42 3.97 -9.47
N GLN A 134 18.16 3.09 -8.80
CA GLN A 134 19.56 2.80 -9.16
C GLN A 134 19.69 2.10 -10.52
N TYR A 135 18.64 1.40 -10.95
CA TYR A 135 18.64 0.58 -12.15
C TYR A 135 17.76 1.15 -13.27
N TYR A 136 16.95 2.15 -12.96
CA TYR A 136 16.14 2.83 -13.96
C TYR A 136 16.93 3.94 -14.66
N ALA A 137 16.96 3.87 -15.99
CA ALA A 137 17.42 4.95 -16.85
C ALA A 137 16.58 4.98 -18.12
N TYR A 138 16.06 6.15 -18.49
CA TYR A 138 15.23 6.29 -19.69
C TYR A 138 15.99 5.83 -20.93
N GLY A 139 15.44 4.88 -21.68
CA GLY A 139 16.05 4.31 -22.87
C GLY A 139 17.23 3.35 -22.65
N ASN A 140 17.72 3.17 -21.41
CA ASN A 140 18.85 2.29 -21.10
C ASN A 140 18.77 1.70 -19.68
N SER A 141 17.59 1.26 -19.26
CA SER A 141 17.40 0.68 -17.92
C SER A 141 18.00 -0.71 -17.80
N ASN A 142 18.55 -1.04 -16.63
CA ASN A 142 18.92 -2.40 -16.28
C ASN A 142 17.68 -3.17 -15.80
N ASN A 143 17.43 -4.37 -16.34
CA ASN A 143 16.25 -5.18 -15.99
C ASN A 143 16.06 -5.46 -14.49
N LYS A 144 17.10 -5.28 -13.66
CA LYS A 144 17.04 -5.40 -12.21
C LYS A 144 15.91 -4.58 -11.57
N PHE A 145 15.58 -3.40 -12.11
CA PHE A 145 14.46 -2.60 -11.59
C PHE A 145 13.12 -3.37 -11.65
N ARG A 146 12.91 -4.19 -12.69
CA ARG A 146 11.72 -5.03 -12.85
C ARG A 146 11.73 -6.21 -11.88
N GLU A 147 12.89 -6.80 -11.63
CA GLU A 147 13.04 -7.88 -10.65
C GLU A 147 12.70 -7.38 -9.23
N ILE A 148 13.20 -6.20 -8.84
CA ILE A 148 12.88 -5.57 -7.56
C ILE A 148 11.37 -5.33 -7.46
N GLY A 149 10.76 -4.73 -8.50
CA GLY A 149 9.32 -4.49 -8.53
C GLY A 149 8.48 -5.77 -8.43
N GLN A 150 8.87 -6.83 -9.14
CA GLN A 150 8.22 -8.13 -9.08
C GLN A 150 8.37 -8.80 -7.71
N SER A 151 9.57 -8.74 -7.13
CA SER A 151 9.88 -9.27 -5.81
C SER A 151 9.04 -8.59 -4.72
N PHE A 152 8.96 -7.25 -4.78
CA PHE A 152 8.15 -6.48 -3.85
C PHE A 152 6.64 -6.77 -4.02
N GLN A 153 6.14 -6.83 -5.26
CA GLN A 153 4.75 -7.21 -5.54
C GLN A 153 4.40 -8.59 -4.95
N THR A 154 5.27 -9.58 -5.14
CA THR A 154 5.10 -10.92 -4.55
C THR A 154 5.10 -10.88 -3.02
N PHE A 155 6.01 -10.09 -2.42
CA PHE A 155 6.14 -9.95 -0.97
C PHE A 155 4.85 -9.38 -0.35
N VAL A 156 4.35 -8.25 -0.85
CA VAL A 156 3.13 -7.63 -0.32
C VAL A 156 1.89 -8.47 -0.60
N THR A 157 1.81 -9.12 -1.76
CA THR A 157 0.71 -10.05 -2.10
C THR A 157 0.66 -11.23 -1.13
N THR A 158 1.82 -11.77 -0.76
CA THR A 158 1.91 -12.88 0.19
C THR A 158 1.42 -12.48 1.58
N LEU A 159 1.82 -11.29 2.06
CA LEU A 159 1.36 -10.76 3.35
C LEU A 159 -0.15 -10.48 3.35
N GLU A 160 -0.68 -9.92 2.27
CA GLU A 160 -2.11 -9.59 2.15
C GLU A 160 -2.99 -10.83 2.11
N LYS A 161 -2.55 -11.88 1.40
CA LYS A 161 -3.21 -13.19 1.44
C LYS A 161 -3.16 -13.86 2.81
N ALA A 162 -2.19 -13.48 3.64
CA ALA A 162 -2.08 -13.91 5.03
C ALA A 162 -2.77 -12.95 6.03
N GLN A 163 -3.53 -11.96 5.54
CA GLN A 163 -4.27 -10.98 6.34
C GLN A 163 -3.39 -10.18 7.31
N VAL A 164 -2.15 -9.89 6.89
CA VAL A 164 -1.25 -9.05 7.67
C VAL A 164 -1.58 -7.59 7.47
N GLU A 165 -1.76 -6.87 8.57
CA GLU A 165 -2.03 -5.42 8.57
C GLU A 165 -0.73 -4.61 8.66
N TYR A 166 -0.46 -3.83 7.61
CA TYR A 166 0.73 -2.97 7.51
C TYR A 166 0.44 -1.70 6.71
N ASP A 167 1.29 -0.69 6.91
CA ASP A 167 1.43 0.46 6.01
C ASP A 167 2.76 0.35 5.24
N LEU A 168 2.77 0.85 4.00
CA LEU A 168 3.96 1.07 3.19
C LEU A 168 4.64 2.40 3.56
N GLY A 169 5.97 2.38 3.53
CA GLY A 169 6.83 3.51 3.87
C GLY A 169 7.56 4.04 2.66
N CYS A 170 7.13 5.20 2.17
CA CYS A 170 7.82 5.97 1.14
C CYS A 170 8.94 6.80 1.78
N GLU A 171 10.19 6.62 1.33
CA GLU A 171 11.34 7.36 1.89
C GLU A 171 11.21 8.88 1.72
N ASN A 172 10.58 9.36 0.63
CA ASN A 172 10.35 10.79 0.45
C ASN A 172 9.38 11.36 1.50
N ILE A 173 8.36 10.59 1.92
CA ILE A 173 7.46 10.98 3.01
C ILE A 173 8.18 10.89 4.36
N ILE A 174 8.97 9.84 4.57
CA ILE A 174 9.74 9.63 5.80
C ILE A 174 10.73 10.78 6.02
N LYS A 175 11.38 11.26 4.96
CA LYS A 175 12.28 12.42 5.02
C LYS A 175 11.63 13.65 5.67
N ASP A 176 10.39 13.94 5.30
CA ASP A 176 9.69 15.17 5.71
C ASP A 176 8.82 14.99 6.96
N HIS A 177 8.38 13.76 7.24
CA HIS A 177 7.39 13.47 8.29
C HIS A 177 7.81 12.39 9.29
N GLY A 178 8.97 11.77 9.09
CA GLY A 178 9.51 10.69 9.90
C GLY A 178 10.19 11.19 11.18
N LYS A 179 9.98 10.46 12.28
CA LYS A 179 10.70 10.66 13.55
C LYS A 179 10.69 9.39 14.39
N THR A 180 11.52 9.34 15.43
CA THR A 180 11.42 8.32 16.47
C THR A 180 10.81 8.90 17.75
N ALA A 181 9.77 8.28 18.29
CA ALA A 181 9.13 8.73 19.53
C ALA A 181 8.63 7.55 20.35
N LYS A 182 8.91 7.56 21.66
CA LYS A 182 8.46 6.51 22.61
C LYS A 182 8.78 5.08 22.15
N GLY A 183 9.96 4.86 21.57
CA GLY A 183 10.38 3.54 21.06
C GLY A 183 9.66 3.09 19.78
N LYS A 184 8.93 3.97 19.09
CA LYS A 184 8.26 3.69 17.82
C LYS A 184 8.89 4.47 16.68
N PHE A 185 8.80 3.90 15.47
CA PHE A 185 9.03 4.61 14.23
C PHE A 185 7.76 5.36 13.87
N VAL A 186 7.80 6.68 13.71
CA VAL A 186 6.60 7.52 13.55
C VAL A 186 6.66 8.22 12.21
N ILE A 187 5.60 8.12 11.43
CA ILE A 187 5.36 8.93 10.22
C ILE A 187 4.10 9.74 10.49
N ASN A 188 4.26 11.04 10.72
CA ASN A 188 3.18 11.98 11.06
C ASN A 188 2.18 11.42 12.10
N LYS A 189 1.01 10.91 11.68
CA LYS A 189 -0.09 10.44 12.55
C LYS A 189 -0.02 8.96 12.92
N ARG A 190 0.94 8.20 12.39
CA ARG A 190 1.07 6.75 12.62
C ARG A 190 2.40 6.40 13.26
N ALA A 191 2.38 5.35 14.08
CA ALA A 191 3.50 4.89 14.87
C ALA A 191 3.58 3.38 14.78
N TYR A 192 4.77 2.87 14.48
CA TYR A 192 5.03 1.48 14.15
C TYR A 192 6.02 0.88 15.14
N SER A 193 5.73 -0.35 15.59
CA SER A 193 6.63 -1.12 16.46
C SER A 193 7.62 -1.98 15.70
N LYS A 194 7.34 -2.23 14.42
CA LYS A 194 8.18 -3.03 13.53
C LYS A 194 8.39 -2.29 12.22
N VAL A 195 9.63 -2.28 11.75
CA VAL A 195 9.97 -1.80 10.40
C VAL A 195 10.54 -2.96 9.61
N VAL A 196 10.02 -3.16 8.40
CA VAL A 196 10.38 -4.26 7.52
C VAL A 196 11.15 -3.73 6.34
N ILE A 197 12.32 -4.32 6.09
CA ILE A 197 13.09 -4.11 4.87
C ILE A 197 12.77 -5.28 3.94
N PRO A 198 12.06 -5.07 2.82
CA PRO A 198 11.66 -6.15 1.93
C PRO A 198 12.85 -6.70 1.14
N PRO A 199 12.68 -7.88 0.50
CA PRO A 199 13.71 -8.47 -0.33
C PRO A 199 14.20 -7.51 -1.42
N MET A 200 15.48 -7.64 -1.79
CA MET A 200 16.14 -6.84 -2.82
C MET A 200 16.20 -5.32 -2.56
N THR A 201 15.97 -4.88 -1.31
CA THR A 201 16.32 -3.52 -0.91
C THR A 201 17.84 -3.45 -0.77
N GLU A 202 18.48 -2.58 -1.55
CA GLU A 202 19.93 -2.43 -1.62
C GLU A 202 20.37 -1.03 -1.15
N ASN A 203 19.55 -0.02 -1.48
CA ASN A 203 19.71 1.38 -1.11
C ASN A 203 18.65 1.83 -0.10
N LEU A 204 19.07 2.71 0.81
CA LEU A 204 18.20 3.55 1.63
C LEU A 204 18.72 4.99 1.62
N ASP A 205 17.80 5.95 1.78
CA ASP A 205 18.17 7.35 1.94
C ASP A 205 18.64 7.63 3.38
N ALA A 206 19.58 8.57 3.53
CA ALA A 206 20.17 8.91 4.84
C ALA A 206 19.18 9.28 5.94
N PRO A 207 18.10 10.04 5.68
CA PRO A 207 17.06 10.31 6.67
C PRO A 207 16.40 9.02 7.19
N THR A 208 16.05 8.09 6.32
CA THR A 208 15.43 6.81 6.67
C THR A 208 16.40 5.97 7.50
N PHE A 209 17.65 5.82 7.04
CA PHE A 209 18.65 5.02 7.74
C PHE A 209 18.98 5.59 9.13
N LYS A 210 19.06 6.93 9.26
CA LYS A 210 19.22 7.58 10.57
C LYS A 210 18.09 7.20 11.52
N LEU A 211 16.84 7.29 11.07
CA LEU A 211 15.67 6.95 11.88
C LEU A 211 15.62 5.47 12.25
N LEU A 212 16.02 4.57 11.34
CA LEU A 212 16.12 3.13 11.62
C LEU A 212 17.11 2.85 12.75
N LYS A 213 18.31 3.47 12.72
CA LYS A 213 19.29 3.34 13.80
C LYS A 213 18.77 3.87 15.14
N GLU A 214 18.12 5.04 15.13
CA GLU A 214 17.52 5.61 16.35
C GLU A 214 16.41 4.73 16.91
N PHE A 215 15.60 4.14 16.03
CA PHE A 215 14.49 3.26 16.38
C PHE A 215 15.00 1.95 16.98
N ALA A 216 15.97 1.30 16.33
CA ALA A 216 16.64 0.10 16.84
C ALA A 216 17.27 0.34 18.22
N LYS A 217 18.01 1.44 18.40
CA LYS A 217 18.61 1.82 19.70
C LYS A 217 17.59 1.99 20.83
N LYS A 218 16.34 2.27 20.51
CA LYS A 218 15.23 2.41 21.48
C LYS A 218 14.43 1.11 21.66
N GLY A 219 14.96 -0.02 21.18
CA GLY A 219 14.33 -1.35 21.29
C GLY A 219 13.32 -1.66 20.18
N GLY A 220 13.25 -0.83 19.14
CA GLY A 220 12.43 -1.10 17.95
C GLY A 220 12.92 -2.33 17.19
N THR A 221 12.02 -3.11 16.61
CA THR A 221 12.38 -4.32 15.86
C THR A 221 12.46 -4.03 14.36
N VAL A 222 13.58 -4.38 13.74
CA VAL A 222 13.75 -4.34 12.28
C VAL A 222 13.72 -5.77 11.74
N LEU A 223 12.79 -6.06 10.84
CA LEU A 223 12.72 -7.35 10.14
C LEU A 223 13.32 -7.18 8.75
N ALA A 224 14.46 -7.81 8.48
CA ALA A 224 15.23 -7.60 7.27
C ALA A 224 15.20 -8.83 6.36
N PHE A 225 14.58 -8.69 5.19
CA PHE A 225 14.60 -9.68 4.11
C PHE A 225 15.64 -9.36 3.03
N SER A 226 16.41 -8.30 3.24
CA SER A 226 17.64 -7.98 2.52
C SER A 226 18.60 -7.28 3.48
N LYS A 227 19.86 -7.13 3.05
CA LYS A 227 20.90 -6.43 3.81
C LYS A 227 21.42 -5.26 2.97
N PRO A 228 20.73 -4.11 2.97
CA PRO A 228 21.19 -2.92 2.27
C PRO A 228 22.61 -2.55 2.71
N ASN A 229 23.42 -2.08 1.76
CA ASN A 229 24.77 -1.57 2.01
C ASN A 229 25.07 -0.30 1.20
N ILE A 230 24.04 0.30 0.60
CA ILE A 230 24.14 1.53 -0.18
C ILE A 230 23.32 2.62 0.53
N LEU A 231 23.97 3.74 0.85
CA LEU A 231 23.37 4.94 1.45
C LEU A 231 23.42 6.08 0.43
N ASP A 232 22.27 6.68 0.11
CA ASP A 232 22.18 7.78 -0.88
C ASP A 232 22.92 7.47 -2.21
N GLY A 233 22.81 6.22 -2.68
CA GLY A 233 23.42 5.75 -3.91
C GLY A 233 24.92 5.43 -3.83
N LYS A 234 25.53 5.41 -2.63
CA LYS A 234 26.95 5.08 -2.44
C LYS A 234 27.15 3.95 -1.43
N PRO A 235 28.14 3.07 -1.60
CA PRO A 235 28.47 2.06 -0.60
C PRO A 235 28.75 2.68 0.77
N ASP A 236 28.14 2.13 1.82
CA ASP A 236 28.27 2.62 3.19
C ASP A 236 28.52 1.48 4.19
N LYS A 237 29.66 1.57 4.89
CA LYS A 237 30.11 0.54 5.83
C LYS A 237 29.31 0.53 7.13
N ASP A 238 28.73 1.67 7.53
CA ASP A 238 27.93 1.75 8.76
C ASP A 238 26.57 1.07 8.54
N MET A 239 25.97 1.26 7.36
CA MET A 239 24.78 0.54 6.93
C MET A 239 25.02 -0.97 6.84
N GLU A 240 26.10 -1.37 6.16
CA GLU A 240 26.48 -2.78 6.06
C GLU A 240 26.65 -3.41 7.45
N LYS A 241 27.34 -2.72 8.37
CA LYS A 241 27.51 -3.17 9.75
C LYS A 241 26.17 -3.28 10.48
N PHE A 242 25.30 -2.28 10.37
CA PHE A 242 23.99 -2.26 11.03
C PHE A 242 23.14 -3.47 10.66
N PHE A 243 23.01 -3.79 9.37
CA PHE A 243 22.18 -4.91 8.92
C PHE A 243 22.81 -6.30 9.17
N ASN A 244 24.10 -6.37 9.45
CA ASN A 244 24.79 -7.63 9.74
C ASN A 244 24.99 -7.91 11.23
N GLU A 245 25.14 -6.88 12.06
CA GLU A 245 25.62 -7.03 13.44
C GLU A 245 24.66 -6.50 14.52
N ASP A 246 23.69 -5.62 14.19
CA ASP A 246 22.80 -5.05 15.20
C ASP A 246 21.81 -6.10 15.71
N THR A 247 21.75 -6.28 17.04
CA THR A 247 20.90 -7.28 17.70
C THR A 247 19.40 -7.04 17.52
N HIS A 248 18.99 -5.83 17.12
CA HIS A 248 17.59 -5.49 16.87
C HIS A 248 17.15 -5.77 15.42
N VAL A 249 18.10 -6.12 14.55
CA VAL A 249 17.85 -6.54 13.18
C VAL A 249 17.70 -8.06 13.14
N GLN A 250 16.50 -8.52 12.82
CA GLN A 250 16.23 -9.94 12.58
C GLN A 250 16.25 -10.20 11.09
N ALA A 251 17.27 -10.91 10.61
CA ALA A 251 17.44 -11.23 9.21
C ALA A 251 16.72 -12.52 8.83
N PHE A 252 16.06 -12.53 7.66
CA PHE A 252 15.36 -13.68 7.11
C PHE A 252 15.70 -13.82 5.62
N ASP A 253 15.95 -15.06 5.18
CA ASP A 253 16.25 -15.30 3.76
C ASP A 253 14.98 -15.24 2.89
N THR A 254 13.85 -15.75 3.42
CA THR A 254 12.59 -15.84 2.67
C THR A 254 11.38 -15.60 3.58
N LEU A 255 10.29 -15.09 3.04
CA LEU A 255 9.03 -14.93 3.76
C LEU A 255 8.25 -16.25 3.76
N THR A 256 8.36 -17.02 4.85
CA THR A 256 7.65 -18.30 5.02
C THR A 256 6.38 -18.15 5.87
N PRO A 257 5.40 -19.06 5.78
CA PRO A 257 4.22 -19.06 6.64
C PRO A 257 4.55 -19.06 8.14
N ALA A 258 5.63 -19.75 8.56
CA ALA A 258 6.09 -19.77 9.94
C ALA A 258 6.61 -18.39 10.40
N ILE A 259 7.35 -17.69 9.53
CA ILE A 259 7.83 -16.33 9.81
C ILE A 259 6.63 -15.36 9.87
N ILE A 260 5.68 -15.47 8.94
CA ILE A 260 4.45 -14.66 8.97
C ILE A 260 3.70 -14.87 10.30
N GLY A 261 3.46 -16.12 10.69
CA GLY A 261 2.75 -16.43 11.95
C GLY A 261 3.47 -15.98 13.22
N LYS A 262 4.81 -15.91 13.20
CA LYS A 262 5.61 -15.51 14.37
C LYS A 262 5.81 -14.00 14.44
N GLU A 263 6.18 -13.37 13.32
CA GLU A 263 6.66 -12.00 13.28
C GLU A 263 5.60 -11.00 12.82
N PHE A 264 4.57 -11.43 12.11
CA PHE A 264 3.53 -10.57 11.54
C PHE A 264 2.14 -10.78 12.14
N ALA A 265 1.98 -11.75 13.05
CA ALA A 265 0.74 -11.91 13.80
C ALA A 265 0.45 -10.65 14.64
N THR A 266 -0.76 -10.12 14.48
CA THR A 266 -1.25 -9.04 15.33
C THR A 266 -1.44 -9.57 16.75
N ASN A 267 -0.69 -9.05 17.71
CA ASN A 267 -1.06 -9.17 19.11
C ASN A 267 -2.37 -8.39 19.30
N THR A 268 -3.51 -9.08 19.32
CA THR A 268 -4.80 -8.54 19.77
C THR A 268 -4.72 -8.24 21.26
N SER A 269 -4.01 -7.19 21.63
CA SER A 269 -4.01 -6.60 22.98
C SER A 269 -4.18 -5.08 22.91
N ALA A 270 -5.09 -4.62 22.06
CA ALA A 270 -5.68 -3.30 22.23
C ALA A 270 -6.83 -3.42 23.22
N THR A 271 -6.54 -3.22 24.50
CA THR A 271 -7.54 -2.89 25.51
C THR A 271 -8.32 -1.67 25.03
N VAL A 272 -9.60 -1.87 24.73
CA VAL A 272 -10.53 -0.76 24.52
C VAL A 272 -10.53 0.06 25.82
N PRO A 273 -10.21 1.37 25.78
CA PRO A 273 -10.37 2.21 26.96
C PRO A 273 -11.86 2.24 27.31
N ASP A 274 -12.20 1.80 28.52
CA ASP A 274 -13.52 1.95 29.10
C ASP A 274 -13.93 3.43 29.04
N GLN A 275 -14.84 3.77 28.12
CA GLN A 275 -15.52 5.06 28.11
C GLN A 275 -16.72 4.98 29.06
N SER A 276 -16.46 4.79 30.35
CA SER A 276 -17.40 5.14 31.41
C SER A 276 -17.36 6.67 31.65
N ALA A 277 -17.74 7.43 30.62
CA ALA A 277 -18.01 8.85 30.76
C ALA A 277 -19.39 9.01 31.41
N LYS A 278 -19.35 9.29 32.71
CA LYS A 278 -20.45 9.77 33.56
C LYS A 278 -21.43 10.66 32.78
N GLN A 279 -22.66 10.18 32.59
CA GLN A 279 -23.80 11.05 32.46
C GLN A 279 -24.00 11.76 33.80
N THR A 280 -23.70 13.05 33.84
CA THR A 280 -24.11 13.95 34.93
C THR A 280 -25.03 15.00 34.34
N ARG A 281 -26.31 14.84 34.69
CA ARG A 281 -27.48 15.73 34.58
C ARG A 281 -27.85 16.27 33.20
#